data_AF-A0A150TE89-F1
#
_entry.id   AF-A0A150TE89-F1
#
_cell.length_a   1.000
_cell.length_b   1.000
_cell.length_c   1.000
_cell.angle_alpha   90.00
_cell.angle_beta   90.00
_cell.angle_gamma   90.00
#
_symmetry.space_group_name_H-M   'P 1'
#
loop_
_entity.id
_entity.type
_entity.pdbx_description
1 polymer ?
#
loop_
_entity_poly.entity_id
_entity_poly.type
_entity_poly.pdbx_seq_one_letter_code
_entity_poly.pdbx_strand_id
1 'polypeptide(L)'
;MSSSEQVALSGLGTYVLGRLLCNLKGFTPRQIAEMLMFLFKGRQGQNDATRLIENELVDFVQSGFAIRVRRSSYQITGDGQKAIREALHLAHHKKVSWPEIKDLVAARMLDAETSATKGRREIAVDVPPADAASIATLLVSAFHLNLGQAPSLPRVLGAVAWRSIGVTTADPFTVEAVMRVLLSRQADAPPQGTLKQAIDLLVKKASALGTGARGLLAPQTAPLPADEPAFAARVLEAARASKSGRFGDNKVFISHVLQRLAEDGVAIGDADAFKARLVSAHRRGLLALNRADLVEAMDPADVDASETRYLSTTFHFVRI
;
A
#
# COMPACT_ATOMS: atom_id res chain seq x y z
N MET A 1 -13.21 -25.22 31.58
CA MET A 1 -13.94 -24.58 30.45
C MET A 1 -14.26 -23.17 30.92
N SER A 2 -13.83 -22.07 30.32
CA SER A 2 -13.52 -21.84 28.91
C SER A 2 -12.22 -21.07 28.72
N SER A 3 -11.62 -21.36 27.58
CA SER A 3 -10.54 -20.65 26.91
C SER A 3 -10.72 -19.15 26.95
N SER A 4 -9.63 -18.44 27.24
CA SER A 4 -9.47 -17.01 27.01
C SER A 4 -9.74 -16.73 25.53
N GLU A 5 -10.98 -16.37 25.21
CA GLU A 5 -11.35 -15.85 23.90
C GLU A 5 -10.61 -14.53 23.76
N GLN A 6 -9.43 -14.58 23.12
CA GLN A 6 -8.65 -13.38 22.82
C GLN A 6 -9.52 -12.51 21.92
N VAL A 7 -10.06 -11.44 22.49
CA VAL A 7 -10.86 -10.49 21.72
C VAL A 7 -9.93 -9.83 20.72
N ALA A 8 -10.06 -10.24 19.45
CA ALA A 8 -9.26 -9.72 18.36
C ALA A 8 -9.72 -8.29 18.06
N LEU A 9 -9.06 -7.31 18.69
CA LEU A 9 -9.26 -5.90 18.36
C LEU A 9 -8.85 -5.66 16.90
N SER A 10 -9.69 -4.94 16.16
CA SER A 10 -9.34 -4.50 14.80
C SER A 10 -8.12 -3.57 14.83
N GLY A 11 -7.43 -3.40 13.69
CA GLY A 11 -6.27 -2.50 13.63
C GLY A 11 -6.65 -1.07 13.99
N LEU A 12 -7.78 -0.58 13.48
CA LEU A 12 -8.36 0.72 13.85
C LEU A 12 -8.79 0.74 15.32
N GLY A 13 -9.48 -0.30 15.77
CA GLY A 13 -9.96 -0.46 17.14
C GLY A 13 -8.85 -0.42 18.19
N THR A 14 -7.67 -0.97 17.85
CA THR A 14 -6.48 -0.91 18.71
C THR A 14 -5.97 0.53 18.87
N TYR A 15 -5.98 1.34 17.79
CA TYR A 15 -5.66 2.77 17.88
C TYR A 15 -6.71 3.56 18.68
N VAL A 16 -7.99 3.26 18.51
CA VAL A 16 -9.09 3.93 19.21
C VAL A 16 -9.06 3.64 20.72
N LEU A 17 -8.99 2.37 21.13
CA LEU A 17 -8.88 2.00 22.56
C LEU A 17 -7.55 2.45 23.16
N GLY A 18 -6.44 2.34 22.42
CA GLY A 18 -5.16 2.87 22.83
C GLY A 18 -5.23 4.37 23.12
N ARG A 19 -5.98 5.12 22.30
CA ARG A 19 -6.16 6.55 22.55
C ARG A 19 -6.95 6.81 23.83
N LEU A 20 -8.04 6.09 24.06
CA LEU A 20 -8.82 6.20 25.29
C LEU A 20 -8.00 5.84 26.54
N LEU A 21 -7.05 4.89 26.43
CA LEU A 21 -6.12 4.54 27.51
C LEU A 21 -5.21 5.71 27.94
N CYS A 22 -4.78 6.56 27.00
CA CYS A 22 -3.92 7.71 27.31
C CYS A 22 -4.63 8.81 28.13
N ASN A 23 -5.96 8.88 28.08
CA ASN A 23 -6.71 9.89 28.83
C ASN A 23 -8.08 9.34 29.26
N LEU A 24 -8.14 8.97 30.54
CA LEU A 24 -9.34 8.42 31.17
C LEU A 24 -10.51 9.41 31.26
N LYS A 25 -10.27 10.72 31.03
CA LYS A 25 -11.35 11.72 30.96
C LYS A 25 -12.22 11.56 29.71
N GLY A 26 -11.74 10.80 28.72
CA GLY A 26 -12.46 10.44 27.51
C GLY A 26 -12.26 11.40 26.34
N PHE A 27 -12.70 10.97 25.16
CA PHE A 27 -12.59 11.73 23.91
C PHE A 27 -13.89 11.65 23.11
N THR A 28 -14.17 12.68 22.30
CA THR A 28 -15.23 12.60 21.29
C THR A 28 -14.73 11.91 20.02
N PRO A 29 -15.62 11.30 19.20
CA PRO A 29 -15.22 10.66 17.94
C PRO A 29 -14.43 11.60 17.03
N ARG A 30 -14.83 12.87 16.96
CA ARG A 30 -14.13 13.91 16.18
C ARG A 30 -12.70 14.15 16.68
N GLN A 31 -12.48 14.22 17.99
CA GLN A 31 -11.15 14.40 18.56
C GLN A 31 -10.24 13.20 18.25
N ILE A 32 -10.79 11.99 18.30
CA ILE A 32 -10.05 10.79 17.93
C ILE A 32 -9.74 10.81 16.42
N ALA A 33 -10.70 11.19 15.57
CA ALA A 33 -10.53 11.29 14.12
C ALA A 33 -9.43 12.27 13.73
N GLU A 34 -9.44 13.48 14.30
CA GLU A 34 -8.39 14.50 14.07
C GLU A 34 -7.00 13.97 14.44
N MET A 35 -6.88 13.17 15.50
CA MET A 35 -5.61 12.59 15.96
C MET A 35 -5.16 11.36 15.15
N LEU A 36 -6.11 10.66 14.52
CA LEU A 36 -5.88 9.50 13.66
C LEU A 36 -5.86 9.84 12.17
N MET A 37 -5.91 11.12 11.79
CA MET A 37 -5.85 11.58 10.40
C MET A 37 -4.69 10.99 9.58
N PHE A 38 -3.59 10.61 10.22
CA PHE A 38 -2.46 9.96 9.55
C PHE A 38 -2.79 8.58 8.98
N LEU A 39 -3.76 7.86 9.56
CA LEU A 39 -4.23 6.56 9.07
C LEU A 39 -5.14 6.69 7.84
N PHE A 40 -5.72 7.87 7.62
CA PHE A 40 -6.71 8.12 6.56
C PHE A 40 -6.14 8.89 5.36
N LYS A 41 -4.83 9.14 5.33
CA LYS A 41 -4.18 9.86 4.23
C LYS A 41 -4.32 9.08 2.91
N GLY A 42 -5.17 9.59 2.00
CA GLY A 42 -5.19 9.20 0.60
C GLY A 42 -6.51 8.67 0.03
N ARG A 43 -7.59 8.47 0.82
CA ARG A 43 -8.86 7.94 0.27
C ARG A 43 -10.17 8.42 0.89
N GLN A 44 -10.19 9.11 2.02
CA GLN A 44 -11.44 9.38 2.76
C GLN A 44 -11.47 10.78 3.37
N GLY A 45 -12.64 11.43 3.33
CA GLY A 45 -12.87 12.73 3.95
C GLY A 45 -12.95 12.65 5.47
N GLN A 46 -12.75 13.76 6.17
CA GLN A 46 -12.81 13.84 7.65
C GLN A 46 -14.14 13.31 8.23
N ASN A 47 -15.23 13.45 7.48
CA ASN A 47 -16.56 12.94 7.87
C ASN A 47 -16.62 11.40 7.85
N ASP A 48 -15.91 10.75 6.94
CA ASP A 48 -15.87 9.28 6.84
C ASP A 48 -15.03 8.68 7.96
N ALA A 49 -13.88 9.29 8.26
CA ALA A 49 -13.04 8.89 9.40
C ALA A 49 -13.81 8.97 10.74
N THR A 50 -14.61 10.02 10.92
CA THR A 50 -15.43 10.19 12.12
C THR A 50 -16.48 9.10 12.25
N ARG A 51 -17.15 8.72 11.15
CA ARG A 51 -18.14 7.63 11.11
C ARG A 51 -17.53 6.27 11.43
N LEU A 52 -16.36 5.96 10.86
CA LEU A 52 -15.66 4.70 11.13
C LEU A 52 -15.27 4.57 12.60
N ILE A 53 -14.77 5.66 13.20
CA ILE A 53 -14.45 5.70 14.63
C ILE A 53 -15.70 5.58 15.49
N GLU A 54 -16.81 6.21 15.08
CA GLU A 54 -18.07 6.10 15.79
C GLU A 54 -18.60 4.66 15.79
N ASN A 55 -18.50 3.94 14.67
CA ASN A 55 -18.88 2.53 14.59
C ASN A 55 -18.06 1.65 15.56
N GLU A 56 -16.73 1.81 15.56
CA GLU A 56 -15.85 1.08 16.49
C GLU A 56 -16.18 1.40 17.97
N LEU A 57 -16.49 2.67 18.27
CA LEU A 57 -16.89 3.07 19.62
C LEU A 57 -18.24 2.49 20.04
N VAL A 58 -19.19 2.34 19.12
CA VAL A 58 -20.46 1.67 19.37
C VAL A 58 -20.21 0.19 19.71
N ASP A 59 -19.36 -0.49 18.94
CA ASP A 59 -19.00 -1.88 19.18
C ASP A 59 -18.28 -2.06 20.53
N PHE A 60 -17.43 -1.10 20.91
CA PHE A 60 -16.79 -1.10 22.22
C PHE A 60 -17.74 -0.83 23.38
N VAL A 61 -18.79 -0.03 23.18
CA VAL A 61 -19.84 0.14 24.19
C VAL A 61 -20.65 -1.15 24.34
N GLN A 62 -21.00 -1.81 23.23
CA GLN A 62 -21.71 -3.09 23.26
C GLN A 62 -20.88 -4.20 23.92
N SER A 63 -19.57 -4.21 23.67
CA SER A 63 -18.61 -5.18 24.23
C SER A 63 -18.15 -4.83 25.65
N GLY A 64 -18.61 -3.72 26.23
CA GLY A 64 -18.24 -3.29 27.58
C GLY A 64 -16.81 -2.73 27.73
N PHE A 65 -16.11 -2.45 26.63
CA PHE A 65 -14.75 -1.87 26.64
C PHE A 65 -14.72 -0.35 26.76
N ALA A 66 -15.80 0.31 26.36
CA ALA A 66 -15.97 1.74 26.52
C ALA A 66 -17.36 2.06 27.09
N ILE A 67 -17.48 3.22 27.72
CA ILE A 67 -18.76 3.79 28.14
C ILE A 67 -18.93 5.17 27.51
N ARG A 68 -20.16 5.47 27.13
CA ARG A 68 -20.53 6.81 26.66
C ARG A 68 -20.77 7.71 27.87
N VAL A 69 -20.08 8.83 27.91
CA VAL A 69 -20.13 9.87 28.94
C VAL A 69 -20.73 11.15 28.33
N ARG A 70 -20.94 12.18 29.16
CA ARG A 70 -21.60 13.44 28.78
C ARG A 70 -20.96 14.07 27.52
N ARG A 71 -21.79 14.71 26.68
CA ARG A 71 -21.41 15.36 25.39
C ARG A 71 -20.81 14.42 24.34
N SER A 72 -21.32 13.19 24.21
CA SER A 72 -20.84 12.22 23.21
C SER A 72 -19.33 11.92 23.33
N SER A 73 -18.81 11.98 24.55
CA SER A 73 -17.45 11.53 24.85
C SER A 73 -17.49 10.06 25.24
N TYR A 74 -16.41 9.33 24.97
CA TYR A 74 -16.27 7.93 25.34
C TYR A 74 -15.09 7.78 26.29
N GLN A 75 -15.27 6.97 27.33
CA GLN A 75 -14.24 6.61 28.30
C GLN A 75 -14.00 5.11 28.27
N ILE A 76 -12.75 4.69 28.45
CA ILE A 76 -12.39 3.28 28.52
C ILE A 76 -12.78 2.69 29.89
N THR A 77 -13.34 1.48 29.89
CA THR A 77 -13.67 0.74 31.11
C THR A 77 -12.47 -0.03 31.65
N GLY A 78 -12.59 -0.66 32.83
CA GLY A 78 -11.56 -1.56 33.35
C GLY A 78 -11.28 -2.74 32.41
N ASP A 79 -12.33 -3.31 31.82
CA ASP A 79 -12.21 -4.41 30.85
C ASP A 79 -11.57 -3.94 29.54
N GLY A 80 -11.92 -2.76 29.06
CA GLY A 80 -11.26 -2.15 27.90
C GLY A 80 -9.77 -1.90 28.15
N GLN A 81 -9.41 -1.43 29.35
CA GLN A 81 -8.00 -1.24 29.74
C GLN A 81 -7.24 -2.57 29.77
N LYS A 82 -7.86 -3.62 30.29
CA LYS A 82 -7.27 -4.97 30.31
C LYS A 82 -7.07 -5.48 28.88
N ALA A 83 -8.10 -5.38 28.04
CA ALA A 83 -8.06 -5.84 26.65
C ALA A 83 -6.98 -5.15 25.83
N ILE A 84 -6.87 -3.81 25.90
CA ILE A 84 -5.85 -3.08 25.13
C ILE A 84 -4.43 -3.32 25.67
N ARG A 85 -4.27 -3.50 26.99
CA ARG A 85 -2.95 -3.81 27.57
C ARG A 85 -2.50 -5.20 27.19
N GLU A 86 -3.40 -6.17 27.19
CA GLU A 86 -3.13 -7.53 26.70
C GLU A 86 -2.78 -7.51 25.21
N ALA A 87 -3.54 -6.77 24.39
CA ALA A 87 -3.27 -6.60 22.97
C ALA A 87 -1.92 -5.91 22.70
N LEU A 88 -1.47 -4.98 23.55
CA LEU A 88 -0.19 -4.29 23.36
C LEU A 88 0.96 -4.88 24.20
N HIS A 89 0.75 -6.02 24.86
CA HIS A 89 1.71 -6.64 25.79
C HIS A 89 2.25 -5.66 26.84
N LEU A 90 1.40 -4.76 27.32
CA LEU A 90 1.73 -3.73 28.31
C LEU A 90 1.57 -4.27 29.73
N ALA A 91 2.52 -3.93 30.60
CA ALA A 91 2.39 -4.17 32.04
C ALA A 91 1.17 -3.42 32.61
N HIS A 92 0.45 -4.05 33.54
CA HIS A 92 -0.84 -3.57 34.08
C HIS A 92 -0.78 -2.17 34.71
N HIS A 93 0.37 -1.75 35.26
CA HIS A 93 0.53 -0.50 35.99
C HIS A 93 1.30 0.60 35.22
N LYS A 94 1.78 0.33 33.99
CA LYS A 94 2.55 1.31 33.23
C LYS A 94 1.62 2.38 32.66
N LYS A 95 1.89 3.66 32.95
CA LYS A 95 1.32 4.78 32.18
C LYS A 95 2.02 4.83 30.83
N VAL A 96 1.24 4.91 29.76
CA VAL A 96 1.75 4.84 28.38
C VAL A 96 1.38 6.11 27.65
N SER A 97 2.37 6.70 26.99
CA SER A 97 2.18 7.91 26.19
C SER A 97 1.64 7.58 24.80
N TRP A 98 1.03 8.55 24.14
CA TRP A 98 0.47 8.35 22.80
C TRP A 98 1.52 7.93 21.75
N PRO A 99 2.74 8.50 21.71
CA PRO A 99 3.81 8.02 20.84
C PRO A 99 4.14 6.54 21.07
N GLU A 100 4.29 6.12 22.33
CA GLU A 100 4.58 4.71 22.67
C GLU A 100 3.49 3.76 22.18
N ILE A 101 2.22 4.15 22.29
CA ILE A 101 1.11 3.35 21.77
C ILE A 101 1.21 3.22 20.24
N LYS A 102 1.53 4.30 19.52
CA LYS A 102 1.69 4.22 18.06
C LYS A 102 2.79 3.25 17.66
N ASP A 103 3.93 3.32 18.33
CA ASP A 103 5.09 2.46 18.05
C ASP A 103 4.74 0.99 18.33
N LEU A 104 4.03 0.71 19.43
CA LEU A 104 3.60 -0.64 19.78
C LEU A 104 2.56 -1.20 18.82
N VAL A 105 1.60 -0.39 18.37
CA VAL A 105 0.62 -0.81 17.37
C VAL A 105 1.31 -1.06 16.03
N ALA A 106 2.24 -0.20 15.62
CA ALA A 106 3.02 -0.40 14.39
C ALA A 106 3.87 -1.67 14.46
N ALA A 107 4.55 -1.92 15.60
CA ALA A 107 5.30 -3.15 15.83
C ALA A 107 4.39 -4.38 15.81
N ARG A 108 3.19 -4.31 16.41
CA ARG A 108 2.21 -5.40 16.39
C ARG A 108 1.65 -5.68 15.00
N MET A 109 1.41 -4.65 14.18
CA MET A 109 0.98 -4.86 12.79
C MET A 109 2.08 -5.54 11.98
N LEU A 110 3.34 -5.14 12.18
CA LEU A 110 4.50 -5.80 11.60
C LEU A 110 4.68 -7.23 12.11
N ASP A 111 4.41 -7.46 13.41
CA ASP A 111 4.44 -8.77 14.05
C ASP A 111 3.25 -9.63 13.63
N ALA A 112 2.09 -9.08 13.29
CA ALA A 112 0.96 -9.84 12.76
C ALA A 112 1.24 -10.29 11.31
N GLU A 113 1.86 -9.42 10.51
CA GLU A 113 2.34 -9.74 9.16
C GLU A 113 3.50 -10.75 9.20
N THR A 114 4.40 -10.64 10.18
CA THR A 114 5.50 -11.59 10.37
C THR A 114 5.12 -12.87 11.13
N SER A 115 4.09 -12.86 11.99
CA SER A 115 3.56 -14.02 12.72
C SER A 115 2.62 -14.86 11.86
N ALA A 116 1.92 -14.24 10.90
CA ALA A 116 1.32 -14.96 9.77
C ALA A 116 2.37 -15.72 8.92
N THR A 117 3.65 -15.34 9.02
CA THR A 117 4.78 -16.00 8.35
C THR A 117 5.74 -16.75 9.30
N LYS A 118 5.50 -16.76 10.62
CA LYS A 118 6.37 -17.40 11.62
C LYS A 118 5.94 -18.83 11.95
N GLY A 119 5.69 -19.61 10.90
CA GLY A 119 5.77 -21.07 10.96
C GLY A 119 6.96 -21.48 10.12
N ARG A 120 8.08 -21.86 10.77
CA ARG A 120 9.21 -22.57 10.16
C ARG A 120 8.71 -23.94 9.68
N ARG A 121 7.91 -23.98 8.62
CA ARG A 121 7.35 -25.19 8.04
C ARG A 121 8.38 -25.76 7.08
N GLU A 122 9.17 -26.72 7.57
CA GLU A 122 9.54 -27.83 6.69
C GLU A 122 8.25 -28.44 6.13
N ILE A 123 8.30 -28.95 4.90
CA ILE A 123 7.18 -29.63 4.28
C ILE A 123 6.82 -30.83 5.15
N ALA A 124 5.75 -30.71 5.95
CA ALA A 124 5.21 -31.82 6.72
C ALA A 124 4.44 -32.71 5.75
N VAL A 125 5.01 -33.86 5.42
CA VAL A 125 4.31 -34.89 4.65
C VAL A 125 3.76 -35.90 5.64
N ASP A 126 2.44 -36.03 5.68
CA ASP A 126 1.75 -37.01 6.51
C ASP A 126 1.91 -38.40 5.89
N VAL A 127 3.00 -39.09 6.28
CA VAL A 127 3.30 -40.46 5.84
C VAL A 127 3.59 -41.29 7.10
N PRO A 128 3.01 -42.49 7.22
CA PRO A 128 3.37 -43.42 8.29
C PRO A 128 4.90 -43.63 8.33
N PRO A 129 5.53 -43.62 9.52
CA PRO A 129 7.00 -43.67 9.63
C PRO A 129 7.60 -44.97 9.05
N ALA A 130 6.82 -46.06 8.98
CA ALA A 130 7.21 -47.31 8.33
C ALA A 130 7.38 -47.18 6.81
N ASP A 131 6.54 -46.37 6.16
CA ASP A 131 6.56 -46.15 4.71
C ASP A 131 7.55 -45.06 4.31
N ALA A 132 7.81 -44.10 5.20
CA ALA A 132 8.68 -42.96 4.94
C ALA A 132 10.13 -43.38 4.61
N ALA A 133 10.65 -44.42 5.28
CA ALA A 133 11.99 -44.95 5.01
C ALA A 133 12.09 -45.60 3.63
N SER A 134 11.11 -46.44 3.28
CA SER A 134 11.03 -47.12 1.98
C SER A 134 10.90 -46.12 0.82
N ILE A 135 10.04 -45.10 0.98
CA ILE A 135 9.87 -44.03 -0.01
C ILE A 135 11.15 -43.21 -0.16
N ALA A 136 11.82 -42.86 0.95
CA ALA A 136 13.09 -42.13 0.91
C ALA A 136 14.16 -42.91 0.14
N THR A 137 14.30 -44.22 0.38
CA THR A 137 15.26 -45.07 -0.35
C THR A 137 14.94 -45.17 -1.83
N LEU A 138 13.66 -45.34 -2.18
CA LEU A 138 13.22 -45.38 -3.58
C LEU A 138 13.54 -44.07 -4.30
N LEU A 139 13.21 -42.92 -3.71
CA LEU A 139 13.48 -41.60 -4.29
C LEU A 139 14.98 -41.31 -4.42
N VAL A 140 15.80 -41.69 -3.43
CA VAL A 140 17.27 -41.55 -3.52
C VAL A 140 17.83 -42.33 -4.71
N SER A 141 17.35 -43.57 -4.91
CA SER A 141 17.80 -44.41 -6.02
C SER A 141 17.31 -43.89 -7.38
N ALA A 142 16.02 -43.55 -7.51
CA ALA A 142 15.41 -43.10 -8.75
C ALA A 142 15.95 -41.73 -9.23
N PHE A 143 16.23 -40.83 -8.30
CA PHE A 143 16.74 -39.49 -8.60
C PHE A 143 18.27 -39.38 -8.40
N HIS A 144 19.00 -40.49 -8.23
CA HIS A 144 20.46 -40.51 -8.05
C HIS A 144 20.98 -39.41 -7.10
N LEU A 145 20.36 -39.30 -5.91
CA LEU A 145 20.65 -38.22 -4.96
C LEU A 145 21.80 -38.59 -4.02
N ASN A 146 22.82 -37.73 -3.93
CA ASN A 146 23.96 -37.93 -3.01
C ASN A 146 23.67 -37.31 -1.64
N LEU A 147 22.83 -37.96 -0.82
CA LEU A 147 22.38 -37.42 0.47
C LEU A 147 23.01 -38.07 1.72
N GLY A 148 23.99 -38.97 1.55
CA GLY A 148 24.63 -39.71 2.65
C GLY A 148 23.81 -40.92 3.13
N GLN A 149 24.20 -41.53 4.25
CA GLN A 149 23.49 -42.68 4.82
C GLN A 149 22.22 -42.24 5.57
N ALA A 150 21.08 -42.85 5.24
CA ALA A 150 19.76 -42.69 5.86
C ALA A 150 19.17 -41.25 5.88
N PRO A 151 18.93 -40.60 4.73
CA PRO A 151 18.28 -39.30 4.70
C PRO A 151 16.79 -39.40 5.08
N SER A 152 16.31 -38.44 5.88
CA SER A 152 14.89 -38.33 6.21
C SER A 152 14.04 -38.02 4.97
N LEU A 153 12.79 -38.49 4.94
CA LEU A 153 11.89 -38.24 3.80
C LEU A 153 11.76 -36.74 3.44
N PRO A 154 11.61 -35.79 4.40
CA PRO A 154 11.59 -34.36 4.08
C PRO A 154 12.87 -33.86 3.41
N ARG A 155 14.03 -34.41 3.79
CA ARG A 155 15.33 -34.06 3.17
C ARG A 155 15.43 -34.59 1.75
N VAL A 156 14.95 -35.81 1.51
CA VAL A 156 14.91 -36.40 0.16
C VAL A 156 13.98 -35.60 -0.74
N LEU A 157 12.77 -35.28 -0.27
CA LEU A 157 11.82 -34.46 -1.02
C LEU A 157 12.35 -33.06 -1.31
N GLY A 158 13.01 -32.43 -0.32
CA GLY A 158 13.67 -31.15 -0.52
C GLY A 158 14.77 -31.21 -1.59
N ALA A 159 15.56 -32.27 -1.62
CA ALA A 159 16.59 -32.46 -2.64
C ALA A 159 16.00 -32.71 -4.04
N VAL A 160 14.92 -33.49 -4.15
CA VAL A 160 14.17 -33.66 -5.42
C VAL A 160 13.63 -32.31 -5.89
N ALA A 161 13.04 -31.53 -4.98
CA ALA A 161 12.48 -30.23 -5.29
C ALA A 161 13.57 -29.22 -5.74
N TRP A 162 14.73 -29.19 -5.08
CA TRP A 162 15.88 -28.39 -5.52
C TRP A 162 16.35 -28.75 -6.93
N ARG A 163 16.43 -30.06 -7.23
CA ARG A 163 16.81 -30.55 -8.55
C ARG A 163 15.81 -30.11 -9.64
N SER A 164 14.51 -30.05 -9.33
CA SER A 164 13.47 -29.60 -10.27
C SER A 164 13.62 -28.14 -10.72
N ILE A 165 14.19 -27.29 -9.86
CA ILE A 165 14.47 -25.87 -10.16
C ILE A 165 15.92 -25.64 -10.64
N GLY A 166 16.65 -26.72 -10.88
CA GLY A 166 18.01 -26.71 -11.44
C GLY A 166 19.09 -26.28 -10.44
N VAL A 167 18.85 -26.47 -9.13
CA VAL A 167 19.80 -26.09 -8.08
C VAL A 167 20.28 -27.33 -7.35
N THR A 168 21.60 -27.46 -7.23
CA THR A 168 22.23 -28.48 -6.40
C THR A 168 22.69 -27.82 -5.10
N THR A 169 21.93 -28.02 -4.02
CA THR A 169 22.28 -27.52 -2.68
C THR A 169 21.99 -28.57 -1.62
N ALA A 170 22.75 -28.52 -0.52
CA ALA A 170 22.48 -29.29 0.69
C ALA A 170 21.51 -28.57 1.65
N ASP A 171 21.12 -27.32 1.32
CA ASP A 171 20.22 -26.52 2.13
C ASP A 171 18.81 -27.13 2.17
N PRO A 172 18.07 -26.96 3.29
CA PRO A 172 16.68 -27.38 3.35
C PRO A 172 15.81 -26.61 2.35
N PHE A 173 14.85 -27.30 1.74
CA PHE A 173 13.90 -26.69 0.80
C PHE A 173 12.83 -25.92 1.57
N THR A 174 13.11 -24.64 1.88
CA THR A 174 12.20 -23.73 2.56
C THR A 174 11.77 -22.58 1.64
N VAL A 175 10.65 -21.93 1.94
CA VAL A 175 10.18 -20.77 1.18
C VAL A 175 11.24 -19.67 1.13
N GLU A 176 11.90 -19.39 2.25
CA GLU A 176 13.00 -18.41 2.31
C GLU A 176 14.17 -18.80 1.41
N ALA A 177 14.60 -20.07 1.45
CA ALA A 177 15.69 -20.54 0.62
C ALA A 177 15.33 -20.50 -0.88
N VAL A 178 14.09 -20.88 -1.24
CA VAL A 178 13.58 -20.83 -2.61
C VAL A 178 13.49 -19.38 -3.10
N MET A 179 12.91 -18.48 -2.30
CA MET A 179 12.85 -17.04 -2.64
C MET A 179 14.24 -16.48 -2.83
N ARG A 180 15.20 -16.79 -1.95
CA ARG A 180 16.59 -16.37 -2.11
C ARG A 180 17.15 -16.82 -3.45
N VAL A 181 17.00 -18.11 -3.80
CA VAL A 181 17.50 -18.65 -5.07
C VAL A 181 16.88 -17.96 -6.28
N LEU A 182 15.55 -17.79 -6.27
CA LEU A 182 14.84 -17.14 -7.38
C LEU A 182 15.23 -15.67 -7.53
N LEU A 183 15.34 -14.93 -6.42
CA LEU A 183 15.75 -13.53 -6.43
C LEU A 183 17.21 -13.37 -6.84
N SER A 184 18.12 -14.23 -6.36
CA SER A 184 19.50 -14.27 -6.81
C SER A 184 19.61 -14.54 -8.31
N ARG A 185 18.81 -15.47 -8.85
CA ARG A 185 18.75 -15.74 -10.29
C ARG A 185 18.27 -14.54 -11.08
N GLN A 186 17.24 -13.83 -10.61
CA GLN A 186 16.77 -12.58 -11.20
C GLN A 186 17.82 -11.45 -11.12
N ALA A 187 18.68 -11.48 -10.10
CA ALA A 187 19.78 -10.54 -9.94
C ALA A 187 21.07 -10.93 -10.70
N ASP A 188 21.07 -12.01 -11.49
CA ASP A 188 22.26 -12.63 -12.10
C ASP A 188 23.40 -12.93 -11.10
N ALA A 189 23.03 -13.24 -9.86
CA ALA A 189 23.95 -13.46 -8.75
C ALA A 189 23.98 -14.95 -8.32
N PRO A 190 25.11 -15.42 -7.76
CA PRO A 190 25.18 -16.77 -7.21
C PRO A 190 24.24 -16.90 -5.99
N PRO A 191 23.59 -18.07 -5.81
CA PRO A 191 22.56 -18.28 -4.77
C PRO A 191 23.11 -18.40 -3.32
N GLN A 192 24.37 -18.02 -3.06
CA GLN A 192 25.08 -18.32 -1.80
C GLN A 192 24.94 -17.25 -0.70
N GLY A 193 24.18 -16.17 -0.94
CA GLY A 193 24.00 -15.08 0.02
C GLY A 193 22.85 -15.28 1.03
N THR A 194 22.54 -14.24 1.81
CA THR A 194 21.29 -14.15 2.58
C THR A 194 20.15 -13.62 1.71
N LEU A 195 18.89 -13.80 2.12
CA LEU A 195 17.73 -13.22 1.41
C LEU A 195 17.87 -11.69 1.28
N LYS A 196 18.34 -11.03 2.35
CA LYS A 196 18.62 -9.58 2.33
C LYS A 196 19.66 -9.22 1.26
N GLN A 197 20.74 -9.99 1.13
CA GLN A 197 21.74 -9.75 0.09
C GLN A 197 21.16 -9.98 -1.31
N ALA A 198 20.30 -10.98 -1.51
CA ALA A 198 19.61 -11.18 -2.78
C ALA A 198 18.68 -10.01 -3.13
N ILE A 199 17.95 -9.48 -2.13
CA ILE A 199 17.13 -8.27 -2.29
C ILE A 199 18.00 -7.06 -2.59
N ASP A 200 19.08 -6.82 -1.84
CA ASP A 200 20.00 -5.69 -2.06
C ASP A 200 20.63 -5.75 -3.46
N LEU A 201 20.97 -6.93 -3.95
CA LEU A 201 21.47 -7.14 -5.31
C LEU A 201 20.38 -6.92 -6.36
N LEU A 202 19.15 -7.35 -6.11
CA LEU A 202 18.03 -7.09 -7.00
C LEU A 202 17.68 -5.59 -7.02
N VAL A 203 17.74 -4.90 -5.88
CA VAL A 203 17.58 -3.45 -5.77
C VAL A 203 18.72 -2.73 -6.49
N LYS A 204 19.96 -3.18 -6.35
CA LYS A 204 21.10 -2.67 -7.13
C LYS A 204 20.91 -2.91 -8.63
N LYS A 205 20.46 -4.09 -9.05
CA LYS A 205 20.17 -4.40 -10.46
C LYS A 205 19.00 -3.57 -10.97
N ALA A 206 17.93 -3.41 -10.20
CA ALA A 206 16.79 -2.55 -10.53
C ALA A 206 17.20 -1.07 -10.55
N SER A 207 18.16 -0.66 -9.71
CA SER A 207 18.74 0.68 -9.74
C SER A 207 19.69 0.85 -10.91
N ALA A 208 20.43 -0.18 -11.33
CA ALA A 208 21.33 -0.20 -12.48
C ALA A 208 20.57 -0.31 -13.81
N LEU A 209 19.46 -1.03 -13.84
CA LEU A 209 18.44 -0.96 -14.87
C LEU A 209 17.75 0.41 -14.79
N GLY A 210 17.55 0.98 -13.61
CA GLY A 210 17.00 2.32 -13.41
C GLY A 210 17.96 3.45 -13.79
N THR A 211 19.28 3.25 -13.78
CA THR A 211 20.30 4.24 -14.20
C THR A 211 20.78 3.98 -15.62
N GLY A 212 20.87 2.72 -16.06
CA GLY A 212 21.08 2.34 -17.46
C GLY A 212 19.87 2.63 -18.33
N ALA A 213 18.65 2.40 -17.82
CA ALA A 213 17.41 2.85 -18.45
C ALA A 213 17.05 4.30 -18.10
N ARG A 214 17.65 4.98 -17.10
CA ARG A 214 17.59 6.47 -17.07
C ARG A 214 18.56 7.12 -18.05
N GLY A 215 19.64 6.44 -18.43
CA GLY A 215 20.56 6.90 -19.46
C GLY A 215 20.07 6.61 -20.89
N LEU A 216 19.34 5.52 -21.10
CA LEU A 216 18.89 5.07 -22.44
C LEU A 216 17.37 5.02 -22.63
N LEU A 217 16.57 5.16 -21.57
CA LEU A 217 15.10 5.20 -21.59
C LEU A 217 14.54 6.17 -20.54
N ALA A 218 15.16 7.33 -20.35
CA ALA A 218 14.32 8.47 -20.02
C ALA A 218 13.26 8.51 -21.15
N PRO A 219 11.93 8.53 -20.88
CA PRO A 219 11.09 9.25 -21.80
C PRO A 219 11.78 10.60 -21.88
N GLN A 220 12.30 10.96 -23.06
CA GLN A 220 12.80 12.31 -23.27
C GLN A 220 11.67 13.18 -22.76
N THR A 221 11.83 13.75 -21.57
CA THR A 221 10.72 14.41 -20.91
C THR A 221 10.65 15.72 -21.65
N ALA A 222 9.96 15.69 -22.79
CA ALA A 222 9.95 16.79 -23.71
C ALA A 222 9.38 17.94 -22.89
N PRO A 223 10.16 19.02 -22.69
CA PRO A 223 9.62 20.16 -21.99
C PRO A 223 8.41 20.64 -22.78
N LEU A 224 7.38 21.10 -22.07
CA LEU A 224 6.28 21.80 -22.75
C LEU A 224 6.89 22.90 -23.63
N PRO A 225 6.46 23.02 -24.91
CA PRO A 225 6.97 24.05 -25.80
C PRO A 225 6.93 25.40 -25.11
N ALA A 226 8.04 26.15 -25.13
CA ALA A 226 8.10 27.46 -24.48
C ALA A 226 7.23 28.48 -25.22
N ASP A 227 7.06 28.30 -26.53
CA ASP A 227 6.22 29.14 -27.36
C ASP A 227 4.73 28.81 -27.15
N GLU A 228 3.93 29.87 -27.10
CA GLU A 228 2.51 29.77 -26.77
C GLU A 228 1.66 29.06 -27.85
N PRO A 229 1.92 29.25 -29.17
CA PRO A 229 1.21 28.52 -30.22
C PRO A 229 1.48 27.01 -30.23
N ALA A 230 2.73 26.55 -30.11
CA ALA A 230 3.03 25.12 -30.07
C ALA A 230 2.57 24.51 -28.74
N PHE A 231 2.61 25.26 -27.64
CA PHE A 231 1.96 24.85 -26.39
C PHE A 231 0.46 24.59 -26.59
N ALA A 232 -0.27 25.54 -27.18
CA ALA A 232 -1.70 25.39 -27.44
C ALA A 232 -2.01 24.20 -28.38
N ALA A 233 -1.21 24.04 -29.45
CA ALA A 233 -1.33 22.92 -30.37
C ALA A 233 -1.11 21.57 -29.65
N ARG A 234 -0.09 21.48 -28.79
CA ARG A 234 0.20 20.27 -28.02
C ARG A 234 -0.90 19.92 -27.01
N VAL A 235 -1.47 20.93 -26.36
CA VAL A 235 -2.63 20.76 -25.46
C VAL A 235 -3.85 20.25 -26.23
N LEU A 236 -4.12 20.80 -27.41
CA LEU A 236 -5.23 20.35 -28.26
C LEU A 236 -5.03 18.94 -28.81
N GLU A 237 -3.81 18.58 -29.17
CA GLU A 237 -3.45 17.22 -29.58
C GLU A 237 -3.70 16.23 -28.43
N ALA A 238 -3.25 16.55 -27.23
CA ALA A 238 -3.49 15.73 -26.04
C ALA A 238 -4.99 15.63 -25.69
N ALA A 239 -5.74 16.73 -25.82
CA ALA A 239 -7.20 16.71 -25.66
C ALA A 239 -7.87 15.79 -26.69
N ARG A 240 -7.47 15.86 -27.97
CA ARG A 240 -7.98 14.98 -29.04
C ARG A 240 -7.64 13.52 -28.82
N ALA A 241 -6.45 13.24 -28.31
CA ALA A 241 -5.99 11.88 -28.02
C ALA A 241 -6.61 11.28 -26.74
N SER A 242 -7.15 12.12 -25.85
CA SER A 242 -7.76 11.64 -24.60
C SER A 242 -8.99 10.78 -24.88
N LYS A 243 -9.03 9.59 -24.29
CA LYS A 243 -10.20 8.68 -24.34
C LYS A 243 -11.11 8.82 -23.12
N SER A 244 -10.66 9.53 -22.09
CA SER A 244 -11.36 9.74 -20.81
C SER A 244 -11.59 11.24 -20.56
N GLY A 245 -12.48 11.57 -19.63
CA GLY A 245 -12.78 12.96 -19.27
C GLY A 245 -13.46 13.78 -20.37
N ARG A 246 -14.13 13.11 -21.31
CA ARG A 246 -14.91 13.76 -22.38
C ARG A 246 -16.29 14.13 -21.87
N PHE A 247 -16.72 15.35 -22.19
CA PHE A 247 -18.07 15.82 -21.92
C PHE A 247 -18.73 16.28 -23.22
N GLY A 248 -19.55 15.41 -23.79
CA GLY A 248 -20.01 15.54 -25.17
C GLY A 248 -18.87 15.34 -26.17
N ASP A 249 -19.09 15.72 -27.42
CA ASP A 249 -18.17 15.38 -28.52
C ASP A 249 -16.93 16.29 -28.59
N ASN A 250 -17.03 17.52 -28.08
CA ASN A 250 -16.05 18.59 -28.34
C ASN A 250 -15.41 19.17 -27.07
N LYS A 251 -15.54 18.55 -25.90
CA LYS A 251 -14.98 19.07 -24.64
C LYS A 251 -14.26 17.98 -23.85
N VAL A 252 -13.10 18.32 -23.32
CA VAL A 252 -12.31 17.43 -22.44
C VAL A 252 -11.89 18.19 -21.20
N PHE A 253 -12.00 17.54 -20.04
CA PHE A 253 -11.57 18.10 -18.76
C PHE A 253 -10.08 18.42 -18.75
N ILE A 254 -9.70 19.57 -18.19
CA ILE A 254 -8.31 20.01 -18.09
C ILE A 254 -7.46 19.01 -17.29
N SER A 255 -8.04 18.37 -16.26
CA SER A 255 -7.39 17.29 -15.48
C SER A 255 -6.96 16.11 -16.36
N HIS A 256 -7.81 15.68 -17.29
CA HIS A 256 -7.53 14.59 -18.20
C HIS A 256 -6.51 14.96 -19.28
N VAL A 257 -6.51 16.21 -19.75
CA VAL A 257 -5.46 16.70 -20.66
C VAL A 257 -4.10 16.70 -19.97
N LEU A 258 -4.05 17.13 -18.72
CA LEU A 258 -2.85 17.09 -17.87
C LEU A 258 -2.36 15.65 -17.67
N GLN A 259 -3.25 14.74 -17.30
CA GLN A 259 -2.91 13.33 -17.14
C GLN A 259 -2.37 12.74 -18.44
N ARG A 260 -3.01 13.05 -19.58
CA ARG A 260 -2.59 12.55 -20.88
C ARG A 260 -1.20 13.06 -21.27
N LEU A 261 -0.92 14.33 -21.04
CA LEU A 261 0.40 14.90 -21.29
C LEU A 261 1.47 14.22 -20.42
N ALA A 262 1.15 13.89 -19.17
CA ALA A 262 2.06 13.13 -18.30
C ALA A 262 2.29 11.70 -18.79
N GLU A 263 1.23 11.02 -19.29
CA GLU A 263 1.34 9.69 -19.92
C GLU A 263 2.19 9.72 -21.20
N ASP A 264 2.09 10.79 -21.99
CA ASP A 264 2.92 11.04 -23.17
C ASP A 264 4.36 11.46 -22.81
N GLY A 265 4.71 11.43 -21.53
CA GLY A 265 6.06 11.72 -21.03
C GLY A 265 6.41 13.21 -21.05
N VAL A 266 5.44 14.12 -21.12
CA VAL A 266 5.68 15.56 -21.14
C VAL A 266 5.95 16.09 -19.72
N ALA A 267 6.99 16.91 -19.57
CA ALA A 267 7.32 17.55 -18.29
C ALA A 267 6.39 18.74 -18.08
N ILE A 268 5.30 18.55 -17.35
CA ILE A 268 4.34 19.62 -17.03
C ILE A 268 4.90 20.57 -15.96
N GLY A 269 5.64 20.02 -14.99
CA GLY A 269 6.18 20.79 -13.86
C GLY A 269 5.07 21.17 -12.88
N ASP A 270 4.93 22.46 -12.62
CA ASP A 270 3.90 23.01 -11.73
C ASP A 270 2.53 23.10 -12.43
N ALA A 271 1.51 22.51 -11.80
CA ALA A 271 0.15 22.48 -12.33
C ALA A 271 -0.47 23.88 -12.37
N ASP A 272 -0.16 24.76 -11.41
CA ASP A 272 -0.69 26.11 -11.39
C ASP A 272 -0.06 26.97 -12.51
N ALA A 273 1.25 26.85 -12.73
CA ALA A 273 1.92 27.45 -13.87
C ALA A 273 1.36 26.97 -15.21
N PHE A 274 1.04 25.68 -15.35
CA PHE A 274 0.39 25.14 -16.56
C PHE A 274 -1.00 25.76 -16.77
N LYS A 275 -1.83 25.81 -15.72
CA LYS A 275 -3.17 26.41 -15.77
C LYS A 275 -3.11 27.90 -16.13
N ALA A 276 -2.14 28.64 -15.59
CA ALA A 276 -1.91 30.04 -15.97
C ALA A 276 -1.56 30.20 -17.46
N ARG A 277 -0.76 29.27 -18.02
CA ARG A 277 -0.43 29.25 -19.45
C ARG A 277 -1.62 28.89 -20.33
N LEU A 278 -2.50 27.98 -19.89
CA LEU A 278 -3.76 27.70 -20.58
C LEU A 278 -4.63 28.96 -20.69
N VAL A 279 -4.75 29.72 -19.60
CA VAL A 279 -5.49 30.98 -19.59
C VAL A 279 -4.86 32.01 -20.54
N SER A 280 -3.53 32.12 -20.54
CA SER A 280 -2.82 33.01 -21.47
C SER A 280 -3.12 32.67 -22.93
N ALA A 281 -2.98 31.40 -23.30
CA ALA A 281 -3.24 30.94 -24.66
C ALA A 281 -4.72 31.09 -25.05
N HIS A 282 -5.64 30.96 -24.09
CA HIS A 282 -7.05 31.24 -24.30
C HIS A 282 -7.32 32.71 -24.63
N ARG A 283 -6.72 33.63 -23.86
CA ARG A 283 -6.85 35.08 -24.10
C ARG A 283 -6.31 35.51 -25.46
N ARG A 284 -5.31 34.79 -25.97
CA ARG A 284 -4.72 35.01 -27.29
C ARG A 284 -5.50 34.34 -28.43
N GLY A 285 -6.60 33.66 -28.13
CA GLY A 285 -7.42 32.95 -29.13
C GLY A 285 -6.77 31.70 -29.71
N LEU A 286 -5.70 31.19 -29.08
CA LEU A 286 -4.97 30.00 -29.54
C LEU A 286 -5.64 28.70 -29.09
N LEU A 287 -6.42 28.75 -28.01
CA LEU A 287 -7.24 27.64 -27.53
C LEU A 287 -8.55 28.15 -26.92
N ALA A 288 -9.59 27.33 -26.94
CA ALA A 288 -10.88 27.69 -26.35
C ALA A 288 -11.09 26.93 -25.04
N LEU A 289 -11.27 27.67 -23.94
CA LEU A 289 -11.62 27.11 -22.64
C LEU A 289 -13.12 27.30 -22.39
N ASN A 290 -13.75 26.29 -21.81
CA ASN A 290 -15.18 26.30 -21.47
C ASN A 290 -15.41 26.09 -19.99
N ARG A 291 -16.50 26.67 -19.51
CA ARG A 291 -17.02 26.45 -18.15
C ARG A 291 -17.81 25.14 -18.09
N ALA A 292 -17.94 24.62 -16.87
CA ALA A 292 -18.93 23.61 -16.57
C ALA A 292 -20.22 24.32 -16.15
N ASP A 293 -21.23 24.24 -17.02
CA ASP A 293 -22.55 24.85 -16.77
C ASP A 293 -23.47 23.90 -15.98
N LEU A 294 -23.17 22.59 -15.97
CA LEU A 294 -23.95 21.55 -15.29
C LEU A 294 -23.04 20.67 -14.43
N VAL A 295 -22.38 21.29 -13.45
CA VAL A 295 -21.42 20.65 -12.54
C VAL A 295 -22.04 19.48 -11.76
N GLU A 296 -23.32 19.57 -11.40
CA GLU A 296 -24.03 18.53 -10.63
C GLU A 296 -24.20 17.19 -11.38
N ALA A 297 -24.04 17.20 -12.72
CA ALA A 297 -24.12 16.00 -13.55
C ALA A 297 -22.73 15.41 -13.89
N MET A 298 -21.66 15.94 -13.30
CA MET A 298 -20.26 15.59 -13.60
C MET A 298 -19.59 14.94 -12.39
N ASP A 299 -18.47 14.23 -12.62
CA ASP A 299 -17.65 13.73 -11.52
C ASP A 299 -17.04 14.92 -10.74
N PRO A 300 -17.31 15.04 -9.43
CA PRO A 300 -16.79 16.13 -8.62
C PRO A 300 -15.26 16.21 -8.61
N ALA A 301 -14.58 15.05 -8.67
CA ALA A 301 -13.12 15.01 -8.66
C ALA A 301 -12.51 15.63 -9.92
N ASP A 302 -13.15 15.40 -11.08
CA ASP A 302 -12.69 15.95 -12.36
C ASP A 302 -12.95 17.44 -12.48
N VAL A 303 -14.06 17.91 -11.92
CA VAL A 303 -14.40 19.33 -11.82
C VAL A 303 -13.37 20.04 -10.95
N ASP A 304 -13.16 19.56 -9.71
CA ASP A 304 -12.23 20.16 -8.75
C ASP A 304 -10.80 20.19 -9.31
N ALA A 305 -10.33 19.09 -9.90
CA ALA A 305 -8.99 19.00 -10.47
C ALA A 305 -8.82 19.91 -11.71
N SER A 306 -9.89 20.12 -12.48
CA SER A 306 -9.88 20.95 -13.70
C SER A 306 -10.04 22.44 -13.44
N GLU A 307 -10.42 22.86 -12.22
CA GLU A 307 -10.64 24.26 -11.90
C GLU A 307 -9.44 25.12 -12.31
N THR A 308 -9.68 26.00 -13.27
CA THR A 308 -8.71 26.96 -13.79
C THR A 308 -9.31 28.35 -13.70
N ARG A 309 -8.91 29.10 -12.67
CA ARG A 309 -9.50 30.40 -12.34
C ARG A 309 -8.82 31.54 -13.08
N TYR A 310 -9.62 32.41 -13.68
CA TYR A 310 -9.18 33.68 -14.24
C TYR A 310 -10.22 34.77 -13.97
N LEU A 311 -9.83 35.77 -13.18
CA LEU A 311 -10.73 36.83 -12.69
C LEU A 311 -11.98 36.22 -12.03
N SER A 312 -13.17 36.53 -12.53
CA SER A 312 -14.46 36.02 -12.03
C SER A 312 -14.93 34.73 -12.74
N THR A 313 -14.09 34.12 -13.58
CA THR A 313 -14.45 32.96 -14.39
C THR A 313 -13.60 31.74 -14.05
N THR A 314 -14.25 30.57 -13.90
CA THR A 314 -13.58 29.28 -13.71
C THR A 314 -13.81 28.39 -14.93
N PHE A 315 -12.71 28.03 -15.60
CA PHE A 315 -12.71 27.10 -16.72
C PHE A 315 -12.43 25.68 -16.25
N HIS A 316 -13.03 24.71 -16.94
CA HIS A 316 -12.91 23.29 -16.60
C HIS A 316 -12.57 22.43 -17.83
N PHE A 317 -12.88 22.93 -19.03
CA PHE A 317 -12.73 22.18 -20.27
C PHE A 317 -11.81 22.87 -21.26
N VAL A 318 -11.07 22.07 -22.01
CA VAL A 318 -10.51 22.43 -23.30
C VAL A 318 -11.50 22.03 -24.39
N ARG A 319 -11.84 22.97 -25.28
CA ARG A 319 -12.68 22.71 -26.44
C ARG A 319 -11.82 22.28 -27.63
N ILE A 320 -12.24 21.20 -28.29
CA ILE A 320 -11.59 20.58 -29.45
C ILE A 320 -12.17 21.08 -30.76
#